data_AF-A0A8H5HAZ1-F1
#
_entry.id   AF-A0A8H5HAZ1-F1
#
_cell.length_a   1.000
_cell.length_b   1.000
_cell.length_c   1.000
_cell.angle_alpha   90.00
_cell.angle_beta   90.00
_cell.angle_gamma   90.00
#
_symmetry.space_group_name_H-M   'P 1'
#
loop_
_entity.id
_entity.type
_entity.pdbx_description
1 polymer ?
#
loop_
_entity_poly.entity_id
_entity_poly.type
_entity_poly.pdbx_seq_one_letter_code
_entity_poly.pdbx_strand_id
1 'polypeptide(L)'
;MSTSSLSKLPLRGSGKGPKFPEDANGIEVHDYIEEVEELVADVPAINTDQEKKDALLRYLPVSMKRIWRAISGYDAGDSYDKFRKNILSSYDHTEIVSVKGLKAMLKKYLHVRVTDLDRVLDLRREIGPYIKGLFDLKKVSNREMVQMLFETIDEDFSASV
;
A
#
# COMPACT_ATOMS: atom_id res chain seq x y z
N MET A 1 -24.25 21.13 22.20
CA MET A 1 -23.98 20.94 20.76
C MET A 1 -23.03 19.75 20.64
N SER A 2 -23.44 18.65 20.01
CA SER A 2 -22.56 17.50 19.84
C SER A 2 -21.48 17.85 18.82
N THR A 3 -20.26 18.09 19.29
CA THR A 3 -19.10 18.26 18.42
C THR A 3 -18.87 16.94 17.69
N SER A 4 -18.89 16.96 16.36
CA SER A 4 -18.59 15.79 15.52
C SER A 4 -17.31 15.10 16.02
N SER A 5 -17.31 13.78 16.19
CA SER A 5 -16.15 13.00 16.63
C SER A 5 -14.91 13.27 15.79
N LEU A 6 -15.11 13.60 14.51
CA LEU A 6 -14.08 13.99 13.56
C LEU A 6 -13.35 15.28 13.95
N SER A 7 -13.93 16.16 14.76
CA SER A 7 -13.26 17.39 15.23
C SER A 7 -12.01 17.11 16.05
N LYS A 8 -11.87 15.90 16.60
CA LYS A 8 -10.67 15.44 17.34
C LYS A 8 -9.49 15.09 16.42
N LEU A 9 -9.73 14.86 15.14
CA LEU A 9 -8.68 14.64 14.16
C LEU A 9 -7.99 15.97 13.78
N PRO A 10 -6.71 15.95 13.37
CA PRO A 10 -6.03 17.11 12.81
C PRO A 10 -6.86 17.86 11.77
N LEU A 11 -6.75 19.19 11.77
CA LEU A 11 -7.41 20.01 10.76
C LEU A 11 -6.77 19.74 9.39
N ARG A 12 -7.61 19.64 8.35
CA ARG A 12 -7.12 19.53 6.98
C ARG A 12 -6.29 20.78 6.64
N GLY A 13 -5.09 20.58 6.10
CA GLY A 13 -4.17 21.67 5.77
C GLY A 13 -3.35 22.20 6.95
N SER A 14 -3.50 21.65 8.16
CA SER A 14 -2.64 22.00 9.31
C SER A 14 -1.21 21.43 9.23
N GLY A 15 -0.92 20.60 8.22
CA GLY A 15 0.34 19.86 8.08
C GLY A 15 0.49 18.67 9.03
N LYS A 16 -0.44 18.48 9.98
CA LYS A 16 -0.41 17.37 10.95
C LYS A 16 -1.31 16.19 10.57
N GLY A 17 -1.86 16.18 9.36
CA GLY A 17 -2.70 15.11 8.86
C GLY A 17 -2.09 14.47 7.61
N PRO A 18 -2.53 13.25 7.24
CA PRO A 18 -2.04 12.52 6.08
C PRO A 18 -2.23 13.33 4.81
N LYS A 19 -1.24 13.30 3.93
CA LYS A 19 -1.29 14.01 2.66
C LYS A 19 -1.62 13.02 1.55
N PHE A 20 -2.75 13.24 0.89
CA PHE A 20 -3.07 12.44 -0.29
C PHE A 20 -2.10 12.79 -1.45
N PRO A 21 -1.47 11.79 -2.09
CA PRO A 21 -0.55 12.00 -3.22
C PRO A 21 -1.28 12.60 -4.44
N GLU A 22 -0.54 13.37 -5.25
CA GLU A 22 -1.09 14.04 -6.43
C GLU A 22 -1.34 13.07 -7.58
N ASP A 23 -0.40 12.14 -7.80
CA ASP A 23 -0.45 11.07 -8.80
C ASP A 23 -0.60 9.69 -8.14
N ALA A 24 -1.64 9.56 -7.31
CA ALA A 24 -1.87 8.41 -6.43
C ALA A 24 -1.88 7.06 -7.18
N ASN A 25 -0.91 6.21 -6.90
CA ASN A 25 -0.93 4.79 -7.28
C ASN A 25 -1.44 3.89 -6.14
N GLY A 26 -1.67 2.60 -6.42
CA GLY A 26 -2.23 1.65 -5.45
C GLY A 26 -1.43 1.54 -4.14
N ILE A 27 -0.11 1.67 -4.17
CA ILE A 27 0.75 1.66 -2.97
C ILE A 27 0.52 2.93 -2.16
N GLU A 28 0.61 4.09 -2.80
CA GLU A 28 0.47 5.37 -2.08
C GLU A 28 -0.95 5.58 -1.53
N VAL A 29 -1.97 5.01 -2.20
CA VAL A 29 -3.34 4.96 -1.67
C VAL A 29 -3.43 4.06 -0.45
N HIS A 30 -2.74 2.90 -0.46
CA HIS A 30 -2.67 2.02 0.69
C HIS A 30 -1.99 2.71 1.88
N ASP A 31 -0.83 3.32 1.67
CA ASP A 31 -0.08 4.06 2.69
C ASP A 31 -0.94 5.19 3.28
N TYR A 32 -1.62 5.96 2.44
CA TYR A 32 -2.55 6.99 2.90
C TYR A 32 -3.68 6.44 3.77
N ILE A 33 -4.27 5.30 3.40
CA ILE A 33 -5.33 4.65 4.19
C ILE A 33 -4.78 4.25 5.57
N GLU A 34 -3.62 3.61 5.62
CA GLU A 34 -2.97 3.19 6.86
C GLU A 34 -2.67 4.39 7.78
N GLU A 35 -2.10 5.46 7.26
CA GLU A 35 -1.83 6.68 8.04
C GLU A 35 -3.12 7.27 8.66
N VAL A 36 -4.24 7.25 7.93
CA VAL A 36 -5.51 7.72 8.49
C VAL A 36 -6.06 6.74 9.54
N GLU A 37 -5.93 5.43 9.31
CA GLU A 37 -6.37 4.39 10.24
C GLU A 37 -5.63 4.46 11.58
N GLU A 38 -4.31 4.70 11.55
CA GLU A 38 -3.50 4.94 12.76
C GLU A 38 -4.01 6.15 13.55
N LEU A 39 -4.25 7.28 12.88
CA LEU A 39 -4.79 8.48 13.53
C LEU A 39 -6.19 8.27 14.11
N VAL A 40 -7.01 7.46 13.45
CA VAL A 40 -8.34 7.11 13.93
C VAL A 40 -8.26 6.20 15.15
N ALA A 41 -7.30 5.26 15.20
CA ALA A 41 -7.10 4.37 16.33
C ALA A 41 -6.79 5.14 17.64
N ASP A 42 -6.10 6.27 17.53
CA ASP A 42 -5.82 7.17 18.66
C ASP A 42 -7.04 8.00 19.13
N VAL A 43 -8.17 7.91 18.43
CA VAL A 43 -9.40 8.66 18.73
C VAL A 43 -10.56 7.71 19.03
N PRO A 44 -10.75 7.28 20.30
CA PRO A 44 -11.80 6.32 20.69
C PRO A 44 -13.25 6.73 20.36
N ALA A 45 -13.47 8.02 20.09
CA ALA A 45 -14.77 8.54 19.70
C ALA A 45 -15.14 8.25 18.24
N ILE A 46 -14.19 7.82 17.41
CA ILE A 46 -14.43 7.38 16.03
C ILE A 46 -14.52 5.86 16.07
N ASN A 47 -15.72 5.32 16.27
CA ASN A 47 -15.90 3.88 16.47
C ASN A 47 -16.95 3.26 15.54
N THR A 48 -17.76 4.08 14.88
CA THR A 48 -18.70 3.59 13.87
C THR A 48 -18.03 3.46 12.50
N ASP A 49 -18.52 2.54 11.67
CA ASP A 49 -18.03 2.40 10.30
C ASP A 49 -18.19 3.69 9.50
N GLN A 50 -19.30 4.42 9.70
CA GLN A 50 -19.52 5.68 8.99
C GLN A 50 -18.51 6.76 9.39
N GLU A 51 -18.19 6.89 10.68
CA GLU A 51 -17.17 7.86 11.12
C GLU A 51 -15.78 7.50 10.60
N LYS A 52 -15.44 6.21 10.50
CA LYS A 52 -14.18 5.75 9.88
C LYS A 52 -14.13 6.12 8.39
N LYS A 53 -15.22 5.89 7.65
CA LYS A 53 -15.32 6.31 6.24
C LYS A 53 -15.15 7.83 6.10
N ASP A 54 -15.81 8.61 6.96
CA ASP A 54 -15.72 10.07 6.91
C ASP A 54 -14.35 10.62 7.34
N ALA A 55 -13.68 9.95 8.28
CA ALA A 55 -12.30 10.22 8.63
C ALA A 55 -11.36 9.99 7.45
N LEU A 56 -11.54 8.88 6.73
CA LEU A 56 -10.77 8.55 5.54
C LEU A 56 -10.90 9.61 4.43
N LEU A 57 -12.11 10.16 4.26
CA LEU A 57 -12.36 11.25 3.31
C LEU A 57 -11.86 12.62 3.79
N ARG A 58 -11.46 12.80 5.06
CA ARG A 58 -11.20 14.12 5.65
C ARG A 58 -10.09 14.86 4.91
N TYR A 59 -9.00 14.18 4.59
CA TYR A 59 -7.79 14.80 4.05
C TYR A 59 -7.71 14.81 2.52
N LEU A 60 -8.60 14.06 1.86
CA LEU A 60 -8.65 14.01 0.40
C LEU A 60 -8.95 15.37 -0.26
N PRO A 61 -8.44 15.61 -1.48
CA PRO A 61 -8.94 16.63 -2.39
C PRO A 61 -10.46 16.53 -2.62
N VAL A 62 -11.13 17.65 -2.87
CA VAL A 62 -12.60 17.68 -3.06
C VAL A 62 -13.04 16.79 -4.21
N SER A 63 -12.26 16.75 -5.29
CA SER A 63 -12.47 15.85 -6.43
C SER A 63 -12.44 14.38 -6.00
N MET A 64 -11.42 13.96 -5.25
CA MET A 64 -11.27 12.58 -4.77
C MET A 64 -12.35 12.18 -3.78
N LYS A 65 -12.81 13.11 -2.91
CA LYS A 65 -13.96 12.83 -2.02
C LYS A 65 -15.21 12.42 -2.78
N ARG A 66 -15.48 13.07 -3.93
CA ARG A 66 -16.64 12.73 -4.77
C ARG A 66 -16.50 11.35 -5.38
N ILE A 67 -15.30 11.02 -5.88
CA ILE A 67 -15.00 9.71 -6.46
C ILE A 67 -15.16 8.62 -5.39
N TRP A 68 -14.54 8.78 -4.23
CA TRP A 68 -14.58 7.75 -3.18
C TRP A 68 -15.97 7.56 -2.60
N ARG A 69 -16.79 8.62 -2.48
CA ARG A 69 -18.20 8.48 -2.07
C ARG A 69 -19.05 7.70 -3.07
N ALA A 70 -18.67 7.66 -4.34
CA ALA A 70 -19.37 6.89 -5.36
C ALA A 70 -18.94 5.41 -5.40
N ILE A 71 -17.90 5.03 -4.63
CA ILE A 71 -17.45 3.65 -4.52
C ILE A 71 -18.41 2.87 -3.63
N SER A 72 -18.78 1.66 -4.07
CA SER A 72 -19.62 0.74 -3.29
C SER A 72 -19.02 0.50 -1.91
N GLY A 73 -19.85 0.48 -0.87
CA GLY A 73 -19.40 0.38 0.51
C GLY A 73 -19.41 1.71 1.27
N TYR A 74 -19.54 2.87 0.60
CA TYR A 74 -19.66 4.14 1.31
C TYR A 74 -21.00 4.29 2.04
N ASP A 75 -22.07 3.78 1.45
CA ASP A 75 -23.45 3.97 1.92
C ASP A 75 -23.66 3.55 3.38
N ALA A 76 -24.67 4.16 4.00
CA ALA A 76 -25.05 3.87 5.38
C ALA A 76 -25.48 2.40 5.50
N GLY A 77 -24.88 1.68 6.46
CA GLY A 77 -25.13 0.27 6.71
C GLY A 77 -24.12 -0.70 6.08
N ASP A 78 -23.28 -0.24 5.15
CA ASP A 78 -22.14 -1.03 4.68
C ASP A 78 -20.94 -0.92 5.65
N SER A 79 -20.10 -1.96 5.70
CA SER A 79 -18.93 -1.97 6.58
C SER A 79 -17.78 -1.12 6.05
N TYR A 80 -16.95 -0.60 6.96
CA TYR A 80 -15.74 0.13 6.59
C TYR A 80 -14.75 -0.77 5.82
N ASP A 81 -14.61 -2.04 6.21
CA ASP A 81 -13.72 -3.00 5.53
C ASP A 81 -14.10 -3.22 4.05
N LYS A 82 -15.39 -3.33 3.75
CA LYS A 82 -15.89 -3.43 2.37
C LYS A 82 -15.51 -2.19 1.56
N PHE A 83 -15.69 -1.00 2.15
CA PHE A 83 -15.33 0.26 1.52
C PHE A 83 -13.82 0.36 1.23
N ARG A 84 -12.99 0.05 2.24
CA ARG A 84 -11.52 0.01 2.14
C ARG A 84 -11.07 -0.89 0.99
N LYS A 85 -11.60 -2.12 0.92
CA LYS A 85 -11.27 -3.07 -0.15
C LYS A 85 -11.65 -2.53 -1.53
N ASN A 86 -12.85 -1.97 -1.67
CA ASN A 86 -13.32 -1.45 -2.96
C ASN A 86 -12.55 -0.21 -3.41
N ILE A 87 -12.11 0.65 -2.47
CA ILE A 87 -11.17 1.73 -2.79
C ILE A 87 -9.90 1.14 -3.38
N LEU A 88 -9.23 0.23 -2.66
CA LEU A 88 -7.99 -0.38 -3.13
C LEU A 88 -8.18 -1.04 -4.50
N SER A 89 -9.27 -1.79 -4.71
CA SER A 89 -9.62 -2.39 -6.01
C SER A 89 -9.81 -1.37 -7.14
N SER A 90 -10.28 -0.15 -6.85
CA SER A 90 -10.42 0.90 -7.87
C SER A 90 -9.08 1.51 -8.31
N TYR A 91 -8.05 1.40 -7.47
CA TYR A 91 -6.67 1.77 -7.77
C TYR A 91 -5.80 0.56 -8.17
N ASP A 92 -6.37 -0.66 -8.16
CA ASP A 92 -5.72 -1.94 -8.49
C ASP A 92 -5.45 -2.12 -10.00
N HIS A 93 -5.66 -1.08 -10.80
CA HIS A 93 -5.02 -0.99 -12.12
C HIS A 93 -3.49 -0.87 -12.01
N THR A 94 -2.98 -0.55 -10.82
CA THR A 94 -1.57 -0.67 -10.46
C THR A 94 -1.41 -1.72 -9.39
N GLU A 95 -1.06 -2.93 -9.82
CA GLU A 95 -0.43 -3.96 -9.00
C GLU A 95 0.52 -3.33 -7.96
N ILE A 96 0.16 -3.42 -6.66
CA ILE A 96 1.02 -3.03 -5.51
C ILE A 96 2.43 -3.60 -5.69
N VAL A 97 2.49 -4.80 -6.26
CA VAL A 97 3.70 -5.44 -6.74
C VAL A 97 3.46 -5.91 -8.16
N SER A 98 4.20 -5.34 -9.11
CA SER A 98 4.15 -5.74 -10.51
C SER A 98 5.43 -6.43 -10.94
N VAL A 99 5.36 -7.25 -12.00
CA VAL A 99 6.57 -7.86 -12.59
C VAL A 99 7.57 -6.77 -13.02
N LYS A 100 7.07 -5.63 -13.51
CA LYS A 100 7.90 -4.47 -13.86
C LYS A 100 8.54 -3.83 -12.62
N GLY A 101 7.78 -3.68 -11.54
CA GLY A 101 8.27 -3.17 -10.25
C GLY A 101 9.33 -4.09 -9.62
N LEU A 102 9.08 -5.40 -9.65
CA LEU A 102 10.04 -6.41 -9.20
C LEU A 102 11.36 -6.30 -9.97
N LYS A 103 11.31 -6.23 -11.30
CA LYS A 103 12.51 -6.06 -12.14
C LYS A 103 13.24 -4.75 -11.84
N ALA A 104 12.52 -3.67 -11.55
CA ALA A 104 13.14 -2.38 -11.20
C ALA A 104 13.79 -2.41 -9.81
N MET A 105 13.17 -3.07 -8.83
CA MET A 105 13.75 -3.28 -7.50
C MET A 105 15.01 -4.14 -7.60
N LEU A 106 14.93 -5.30 -8.26
CA LEU A 106 16.06 -6.21 -8.45
C LEU A 106 17.27 -5.52 -9.09
N LYS A 107 17.06 -4.62 -10.07
CA LYS A 107 18.16 -3.82 -10.66
C LYS A 107 18.99 -3.01 -9.66
N LYS A 108 18.43 -2.61 -8.51
CA LYS A 108 19.16 -1.89 -7.45
C LYS A 108 20.16 -2.79 -6.70
N TYR A 109 20.00 -4.10 -6.84
CA TYR A 109 20.76 -5.15 -6.18
C TYR A 109 21.61 -5.96 -7.17
N LEU A 110 21.86 -5.45 -8.38
CA LEU A 110 22.79 -6.07 -9.30
C LEU A 110 24.19 -6.21 -8.67
N HIS A 111 24.79 -7.38 -8.86
CA HIS A 111 26.15 -7.71 -8.39
C HIS A 111 26.32 -7.70 -6.87
N VAL A 112 25.24 -7.98 -6.11
CA VAL A 112 25.37 -8.23 -4.68
C VAL A 112 26.18 -9.51 -4.47
N ARG A 113 27.32 -9.38 -3.80
CA ARG A 113 28.15 -10.51 -3.39
C ARG A 113 27.50 -11.21 -2.21
N VAL A 114 27.58 -12.54 -2.17
CA VAL A 114 27.03 -13.35 -1.06
C VAL A 114 27.67 -13.01 0.29
N THR A 115 28.90 -12.48 0.26
CA THR A 115 29.62 -12.02 1.46
C THR A 115 29.11 -10.68 2.01
N ASP A 116 28.31 -9.94 1.23
CA ASP A 116 27.65 -8.71 1.66
C ASP A 116 26.30 -9.04 2.32
N LEU A 117 26.40 -9.62 3.53
CA LEU A 117 25.26 -10.18 4.27
C LEU A 117 24.16 -9.15 4.52
N ASP A 118 24.51 -7.91 4.84
CA ASP A 118 23.55 -6.84 5.08
C ASP A 118 22.71 -6.55 3.84
N ARG A 119 23.37 -6.50 2.67
CA ARG A 119 22.71 -6.24 1.39
C ARG A 119 21.86 -7.40 0.91
N VAL A 120 22.27 -8.64 1.21
CA VAL A 120 21.44 -9.84 0.99
C VAL A 120 20.19 -9.82 1.89
N LEU A 121 20.33 -9.40 3.15
CA LEU A 121 19.19 -9.29 4.06
C LEU A 121 18.22 -8.19 3.64
N ASP A 122 18.71 -7.06 3.14
CA ASP A 122 17.87 -5.98 2.61
C ASP A 122 17.14 -6.40 1.33
N LEU A 123 17.82 -7.09 0.41
CA LEU A 123 17.17 -7.70 -0.75
C LEU A 123 16.04 -8.65 -0.33
N ARG A 124 16.26 -9.50 0.69
CA ARG A 124 15.23 -10.41 1.20
C ARG A 124 14.02 -9.66 1.77
N ARG A 125 14.24 -8.53 2.45
CA ARG A 125 13.15 -7.70 3.00
C ARG A 125 12.36 -7.04 1.87
N GLU A 126 13.05 -6.42 0.92
CA GLU A 126 12.40 -5.69 -0.19
C GLU A 126 11.68 -6.62 -1.18
N ILE A 127 12.16 -7.86 -1.38
CA ILE A 127 11.49 -8.82 -2.26
C ILE A 127 10.28 -9.52 -1.61
N GLY A 128 10.21 -9.59 -0.28
CA GLY A 128 9.15 -10.28 0.46
C GLY A 128 7.72 -9.90 0.03
N PRO A 129 7.39 -8.59 -0.07
CA PRO A 129 6.10 -8.13 -0.60
C PRO A 129 5.82 -8.59 -2.03
N TYR A 130 6.84 -8.61 -2.91
CA TYR A 130 6.69 -9.06 -4.30
C TYR A 130 6.46 -10.56 -4.40
N ILE A 131 7.16 -11.37 -3.60
CA ILE A 131 6.93 -12.81 -3.53
C ILE A 131 5.48 -13.05 -3.13
N LYS A 132 5.03 -12.46 -2.01
CA LYS A 132 3.67 -12.63 -1.52
C LYS A 132 2.63 -12.19 -2.57
N GLY A 133 2.74 -10.98 -3.12
CA GLY A 133 1.72 -10.46 -4.02
C GLY A 133 1.77 -11.02 -5.45
N LEU A 134 2.92 -11.40 -6.01
CA LEU A 134 2.99 -11.96 -7.37
C LEU A 134 2.82 -13.48 -7.40
N PHE A 135 3.31 -14.19 -6.38
CA PHE A 135 3.22 -15.64 -6.29
C PHE A 135 1.82 -16.08 -5.85
N ASP A 136 1.25 -15.46 -4.81
CA ASP A 136 -0.08 -15.84 -4.30
C ASP A 136 -1.19 -15.49 -5.31
N LEU A 137 -0.98 -14.44 -6.12
CA LEU A 137 -1.87 -14.08 -7.23
C LEU A 137 -1.59 -14.88 -8.52
N LYS A 138 -0.65 -15.83 -8.50
CA LYS A 138 -0.22 -16.66 -9.65
C LYS A 138 0.18 -15.85 -10.89
N LYS A 139 0.70 -14.63 -10.69
CA LYS A 139 1.15 -13.73 -11.77
C LYS A 139 2.56 -14.05 -12.24
N VAL A 140 3.35 -14.74 -11.41
CA VAL A 140 4.70 -15.22 -11.71
C VAL A 140 4.85 -16.63 -11.15
N SER A 141 5.41 -17.55 -11.93
CA SER A 141 5.73 -18.89 -11.45
C SER A 141 6.97 -18.89 -10.55
N ASN A 142 7.14 -19.92 -9.70
CA ASN A 142 8.34 -20.05 -8.86
C ASN A 142 9.61 -20.04 -9.73
N ARG A 143 9.55 -20.70 -10.89
CA ARG A 143 10.67 -20.78 -11.84
C ARG A 143 11.07 -19.40 -12.35
N GLU A 144 10.11 -18.59 -12.79
CA GLU A 144 10.39 -17.24 -13.30
C GLU A 144 10.93 -16.31 -12.21
N MET A 145 10.42 -16.42 -10.99
CA MET A 145 10.89 -15.61 -9.86
C MET A 145 12.32 -15.96 -9.45
N VAL A 146 12.63 -17.25 -9.36
CA VAL A 146 13.97 -17.76 -9.09
C VAL A 146 14.95 -17.36 -10.20
N GLN A 147 14.53 -17.44 -11.46
CA GLN A 147 15.36 -17.01 -12.59
C GLN A 147 15.69 -15.51 -12.53
N MET A 148 14.71 -14.65 -12.27
CA MET A 148 14.94 -13.21 -12.12
C MET A 148 15.89 -12.88 -10.94
N LEU A 149 15.81 -13.66 -9.85
CA LEU A 149 16.72 -13.53 -8.71
C LEU A 149 18.15 -13.94 -9.07
N PHE A 150 18.33 -15.06 -9.76
CA PHE A 150 19.64 -15.52 -10.22
C PHE A 150 20.29 -14.57 -11.22
N GLU A 151 19.51 -13.93 -12.08
CA GLU A 151 19.99 -12.88 -12.99
C GLU A 151 20.43 -11.59 -12.25
N THR A 152 20.10 -11.46 -10.97
CA THR A 152 20.37 -10.25 -10.17
C THR A 152 21.57 -10.41 -9.23
N ILE A 153 21.79 -11.62 -8.73
CA ILE A 153 22.90 -11.97 -7.83
C ILE A 153 24.12 -12.39 -8.68
N ASP A 154 25.33 -12.15 -8.17
CA ASP A 154 26.59 -12.38 -8.89
C ASP A 154 26.73 -13.80 -9.50
N GLU A 155 27.43 -13.93 -10.62
CA GLU A 155 27.56 -15.18 -11.41
C GLU A 155 28.14 -16.35 -10.61
N ASP A 156 28.93 -16.07 -9.57
CA ASP A 156 29.47 -17.10 -8.67
C ASP A 156 28.37 -17.92 -7.96
N PHE A 157 27.18 -17.35 -7.77
CA PHE A 157 26.04 -18.05 -7.17
C PHE A 157 25.22 -18.84 -8.21
N SER A 158 25.08 -18.33 -9.43
CA SER A 158 24.37 -19.04 -10.51
C SER A 158 25.13 -20.29 -11.00
N ALA A 159 26.45 -20.31 -10.83
CA ALA A 159 27.31 -21.46 -11.13
C ALA A 159 27.33 -22.54 -10.03
N SER A 160 26.78 -22.26 -8.85
CA SER A 160 26.85 -23.14 -7.66
C SER A 160 25.57 -23.95 -7.40
N VAL A 161 24.58 -23.90 -8.30
CA VAL A 161 23.28 -24.60 -8.21
C VAL A 161 23.07 -25.54 -9.38
#